data_AF-A0A6P0S9G0-F1
#
_entry.id   AF-A0A6P0S9G0-F1
#
_cell.length_a   1.000
_cell.length_b   1.000
_cell.length_c   1.000
_cell.angle_alpha   90.00
_cell.angle_beta   90.00
_cell.angle_gamma   90.00
#
_symmetry.space_group_name_H-M   'P 1'
#
loop_
_entity.id
_entity.type
_entity.pdbx_description
1 polymer ?
#
loop_
_entity_poly.entity_id
_entity_poly.type
_entity_poly.pdbx_seq_one_letter_code
_entity_poly.pdbx_strand_id
1 'polypeptide(L)' 'IPDEIIDRLAAADNQLQEGIKIAAEQVKLAQQLCQGVHMMAVRREDLIPQILDLAGISPLQKSSAVNDLVFR' A
#
# COMPACT_ATOMS: atom_id res chain seq x y z
N ILE A 1 10.31 -16.85 2.02
CA ILE A 1 8.89 -16.53 1.76
C ILE A 1 8.09 -17.72 2.27
N PRO A 2 7.02 -17.55 3.08
CA PRO A 2 6.22 -18.67 3.56
C PRO A 2 5.66 -19.51 2.40
N ASP A 3 5.58 -20.83 2.57
CA ASP A 3 5.16 -21.76 1.50
C ASP A 3 3.77 -21.42 0.96
N GLU A 4 2.81 -21.06 1.82
CA GLU A 4 1.47 -20.64 1.41
C GLU A 4 1.48 -19.44 0.44
N ILE A 5 2.41 -18.48 0.64
CA ILE A 5 2.53 -17.32 -0.24
C ILE A 5 3.10 -17.73 -1.60
N ILE A 6 4.04 -18.67 -1.62
CA ILE A 6 4.60 -19.24 -2.86
C ILE A 6 3.49 -19.96 -3.63
N ASP A 7 2.73 -20.81 -2.95
CA ASP A 7 1.65 -21.59 -3.55
C ASP A 7 0.53 -20.68 -4.09
N ARG A 8 0.12 -19.66 -3.34
CA ARG A 8 -0.87 -18.66 -3.78
C ARG A 8 -0.41 -17.94 -5.06
N LEU A 9 0.85 -17.51 -5.10
CA LEU A 9 1.40 -16.84 -6.28
C LEU A 9 1.51 -17.80 -7.47
N ALA A 10 1.94 -19.04 -7.26
CA ALA A 10 2.08 -20.04 -8.32
C ALA A 10 0.73 -20.45 -8.93
N ALA A 11 -0.32 -20.51 -8.11
CA ALA A 11 -1.68 -20.87 -8.54
C ALA A 11 -2.49 -19.71 -9.15
N ALA A 12 -2.01 -18.47 -9.05
CA ALA A 12 -2.75 -17.30 -9.52
C ALA A 12 -2.70 -17.12 -11.05
N ASP A 13 -3.87 -16.97 -11.68
CA ASP A 13 -3.99 -16.62 -13.11
C ASP A 13 -3.25 -15.32 -13.46
N ASN A 14 -3.25 -14.36 -12.52
CA ASN A 14 -2.50 -13.13 -12.62
C ASN A 14 -1.64 -12.94 -11.35
N GLN A 15 -0.40 -13.40 -11.42
CA GLN A 15 0.56 -13.32 -10.32
C GLN A 15 0.84 -11.89 -9.86
N LEU A 16 0.80 -10.92 -10.78
CA LEU A 16 1.01 -9.52 -10.43
C LEU A 16 -0.13 -9.01 -9.54
N GLN A 17 -1.38 -9.29 -9.95
CA GLN A 17 -2.55 -8.89 -9.17
C GLN A 17 -2.59 -9.59 -7.82
N GLU A 18 -2.19 -10.86 -7.75
CA GLU A 18 -2.09 -11.58 -6.48
C GLU A 18 -1.00 -11.02 -5.57
N GLY A 19 0.17 -10.67 -6.12
CA GLY A 19 1.24 -9.98 -5.39
C GLY A 19 0.79 -8.63 -4.81
N ILE A 20 -0.01 -7.86 -5.57
CA ILE A 20 -0.60 -6.60 -5.11
C ILE A 20 -1.53 -6.83 -3.91
N LYS A 21 -2.38 -7.87 -3.95
CA LYS A 21 -3.25 -8.22 -2.81
C LYS A 21 -2.44 -8.64 -1.59
N ILE A 22 -1.43 -9.50 -1.78
CA ILE A 22 -0.56 -9.96 -0.70
C ILE A 22 0.13 -8.75 -0.05
N ALA A 23 0.68 -7.82 -0.83
CA ALA A 23 1.27 -6.59 -0.31
C ALA A 23 0.27 -5.77 0.52
N ALA A 24 -0.97 -5.62 0.04
CA ALA A 24 -2.02 -4.90 0.77
C ALA A 24 -2.41 -5.60 2.09
N GLU A 25 -2.49 -6.94 2.09
CA GLU A 25 -2.69 -7.75 3.31
C GLU A 25 -1.58 -7.52 4.33
N GLN A 26 -0.31 -7.49 3.88
CA GLN A 26 0.83 -7.19 4.75
C GLN A 26 0.76 -5.78 5.34
N VAL A 27 0.35 -4.77 4.56
CA VAL A 27 0.15 -3.40 5.06
C VAL A 27 -0.95 -3.36 6.12
N LYS A 28 -2.08 -4.04 5.91
CA LYS A 28 -3.16 -4.12 6.91
C LYS A 28 -2.69 -4.76 8.21
N LEU A 29 -1.95 -5.87 8.12
CA LEU A 29 -1.41 -6.53 9.30
C LEU A 29 -0.41 -5.63 10.04
N ALA A 30 0.49 -4.98 9.31
CA ALA A 30 1.48 -4.09 9.88
C ALA A 30 0.86 -2.89 10.61
N GLN A 31 -0.28 -2.36 10.16
CA GLN A 31 -1.01 -1.29 10.86
C GLN A 31 -1.44 -1.68 12.29
N GLN A 32 -1.63 -2.97 12.56
CA GLN A 32 -1.98 -3.45 13.90
C GLN A 32 -0.76 -3.60 14.82
N LEU A 33 0.45 -3.56 14.26
CA LEU A 33 1.69 -3.90 14.95
C LEU A 33 2.67 -2.71 15.03
N CYS A 34 2.61 -1.78 14.07
CA CYS A 34 3.61 -0.74 13.84
C CYS A 34 2.95 0.62 13.53
N GLN A 35 3.72 1.71 13.68
CA GLN A 35 3.24 3.08 13.37
C GLN A 35 3.27 3.41 11.87
N GLY A 36 3.90 2.58 11.05
CA GLY A 36 4.00 2.81 9.61
C GLY A 36 4.73 1.69 8.88
N VAL A 37 4.71 1.77 7.55
CA VAL A 37 5.36 0.82 6.64
C VAL A 37 6.23 1.59 5.65
N HIS A 38 7.45 1.13 5.43
CA HIS A 38 8.27 1.55 4.30
C HIS A 38 8.03 0.60 3.13
N MET A 39 7.56 1.13 2.00
CA MET A 39 7.29 0.33 0.79
C MET A 39 8.41 0.53 -0.23
N MET A 40 9.05 -0.56 -0.65
CA MET A 40 10.06 -0.55 -1.71
C MET A 40 9.37 -0.73 -3.07
N ALA A 41 9.48 0.25 -3.97
CA ALA A 41 8.73 0.28 -5.22
C ALA A 41 9.34 -0.58 -6.35
N VAL A 42 10.67 -0.77 -6.36
CA VAL A 42 11.41 -1.57 -7.38
C VAL A 42 10.94 -1.29 -8.83
N ARG A 43 10.92 -0.01 -9.23
CA ARG A 43 10.47 0.46 -10.57
C ARG A 43 8.98 0.18 -10.88
N ARG A 44 8.16 -0.06 -9.86
CA ARG A 44 6.70 -0.26 -9.95
C ARG A 44 5.94 0.73 -9.08
N GLU A 45 6.37 1.98 -9.12
CA GLU A 45 5.74 3.10 -8.39
C GLU A 45 4.27 3.26 -8.78
N ASP A 46 3.90 2.87 -10.00
CA ASP A 46 2.55 2.84 -10.54
C ASP A 46 1.57 1.99 -9.70
N LEU A 47 2.07 0.97 -9.00
CA LEU A 47 1.24 0.04 -8.24
C LEU A 47 0.98 0.47 -6.79
N ILE A 48 1.79 1.40 -6.25
CA ILE A 48 1.70 1.80 -4.85
C ILE A 48 0.29 2.32 -4.50
N PRO A 49 -0.34 3.20 -5.31
CA PRO A 49 -1.69 3.66 -5.00
C PRO A 49 -2.69 2.51 -4.88
N GLN A 50 -2.64 1.54 -5.80
CA GLN A 50 -3.55 0.39 -5.76
C GLN A 50 -3.35 -0.49 -4.53
N ILE A 51 -2.10 -0.70 -4.09
CA ILE A 51 -1.81 -1.43 -2.86
C ILE A 51 -2.39 -0.69 -1.65
N LEU A 52 -2.21 0.63 -1.58
CA LEU A 52 -2.72 1.46 -0.49
C LEU A 52 -4.26 1.48 -0.45
N ASP A 53 -4.91 1.59 -1.60
CA ASP A 53 -6.37 1.53 -1.72
C ASP A 53 -6.91 0.18 -1.20
N LEU A 54 -6.32 -0.93 -1.63
CA LEU A 54 -6.68 -2.28 -1.15
C LEU A 54 -6.37 -2.46 0.34
N ALA A 55 -5.33 -1.79 0.85
CA ALA A 55 -4.97 -1.74 2.26
C ALA A 55 -5.92 -0.87 3.11
N GLY A 56 -6.79 -0.08 2.48
CA GLY A 56 -7.69 0.86 3.15
C GLY A 56 -7.01 2.15 3.61
N ILE A 57 -5.85 2.48 3.05
CA ILE A 57 -5.11 3.71 3.36
C ILE A 57 -5.62 4.83 2.45
N SER A 58 -6.32 5.79 3.04
CA SER A 58 -6.85 6.94 2.29
C SER A 58 -5.76 7.99 2.00
N PRO A 59 -5.83 8.70 0.86
CA PRO A 59 -4.95 9.82 0.58
C PRO A 59 -5.04 10.91 1.65
N LEU A 60 -3.92 11.57 1.91
CA LEU A 60 -3.90 12.72 2.81
C LEU A 60 -4.65 13.90 2.19
N GLN A 61 -5.53 14.53 2.97
CA GLN A 61 -6.15 15.79 2.57
C GLN A 61 -5.12 16.91 2.61
N LYS A 62 -5.10 17.78 1.60
CA LYS A 62 -4.30 19.01 1.66
C LYS A 62 -4.87 19.89 2.78
N SER A 63 -4.07 20.14 3.81
CA SER A 63 -4.42 21.11 4.84
C SER A 63 -4.52 22.51 4.21
N SER A 64 -5.69 23.15 4.32
CA SER A 64 -5.94 24.50 3.82
C SER A 64 -5.33 25.61 4.67
N ALA A 65 -4.71 25.26 5.81
CA ALA A 65 -4.26 26.21 6.83
C ALA A 65 -3.10 27.14 6.40
N VAL A 66 -2.47 26.91 5.25
CA VAL A 66 -1.36 27.76 4.77
C VAL A 66 -1.87 28.99 4.00
N ASN A 67 -3.08 28.96 3.42
CA ASN A 67 -3.59 30.11 2.65
C ASN A 67 -4.07 31.29 3.51
N ASP A 68 -4.41 31.07 4.78
CA ASP A 68 -4.95 32.13 5.66
C ASP A 68 -3.87 33.01 6.30
N LEU A 69 -2.59 32.58 6.30
CA LEU A 69 -1.48 33.37 6.84
C LEU A 69 -0.78 34.26 5.79
N VAL A 70 -0.97 34.00 4.50
CA VAL A 70 -0.27 34.72 3.41
C VAL A 70 -1.04 35.98 2.96
N PHE A 71 -2.33 36.09 3.32
CA PHE A 71 -3.20 37.22 2.94
C PHE A 71 -3.73 38.02 4.15
N ARG A 72 -3.02 38.02 5.28
CA ARG A 72 -3.29 38.94 6.41
C ARG A 72 -2.15 39.92 6.60
#